data_AF-A0A8T0FEF3-F1
#
_entry.id   AF-A0A8T0FEF3-F1
#
_cell.length_a   1.000
_cell.length_b   1.000
_cell.length_c   1.000
_cell.angle_alpha   90.00
_cell.angle_beta   90.00
_cell.angle_gamma   90.00
#
_symmetry.space_group_name_H-M   'P 1'
#
loop_
_entity.id
_entity.type
_entity.pdbx_description
1 polymer ?
#
loop_
_entity_poly.entity_id
_entity_poly.type
_entity_poly.pdbx_seq_one_letter_code
_entity_poly.pdbx_strand_id
1 'polypeptide(L)'
;MKFSEVWRDSKQIIYNQLVCGIPMSVLFYHAVTWRGCDTKNVPAFSRIILDLVFIVLLEEIAFYYLHRFFHTPFLFRHIHKVHHKWETPIAITAGLCHPIEHVLCNIFPITLGPVVLGSHLITTWLWFCIATLSTLVLHSGFRILRFPESEVHDLHHIKHSKNYGNVGLMDRLHGTIEFPKRIRT
;
A
#
# COMPACT_ATOMS: atom_id res chain seq x y z
N MET A 1 -9.39 21.93 2.52
CA MET A 1 -8.54 21.26 3.53
C MET A 1 -7.79 22.32 4.33
N LYS A 2 -7.89 22.35 5.66
CA LYS A 2 -7.18 23.35 6.50
C LYS A 2 -5.82 22.82 6.95
N PHE A 3 -4.82 23.70 7.05
CA PHE A 3 -3.47 23.33 7.51
C PHE A 3 -3.47 22.63 8.88
N SER A 4 -4.30 23.10 9.83
CA SER A 4 -4.40 22.50 11.16
C SER A 4 -4.87 21.04 11.14
N GLU A 5 -5.70 20.67 10.17
CA GLU A 5 -6.17 19.29 10.00
C GLU A 5 -5.06 18.41 9.44
N VAL A 6 -4.36 18.89 8.41
CA VAL A 6 -3.19 18.20 7.83
C VAL A 6 -2.12 17.98 8.89
N TRP A 7 -1.82 19.01 9.69
CA TRP A 7 -0.85 18.92 10.77
C TRP A 7 -1.24 17.88 11.83
N ARG A 8 -2.52 17.81 12.19
CA ARG A 8 -3.02 16.76 13.10
C ARG A 8 -2.83 15.37 12.50
N ASP A 9 -3.17 15.19 11.24
CA ASP A 9 -3.06 13.91 10.54
C ASP A 9 -1.59 13.48 10.41
N SER A 10 -0.69 14.40 10.07
CA SER A 10 0.76 14.15 10.03
C SER A 10 1.31 13.65 11.36
N LYS A 11 0.83 14.18 12.51
CA LYS A 11 1.24 13.67 13.82
C LYS A 11 0.82 12.22 14.05
N GLN A 12 -0.37 11.82 13.59
CA GLN A 12 -0.82 10.43 13.68
C GLN A 12 -0.01 9.51 12.76
N ILE A 13 0.33 9.99 11.55
CA ILE A 13 1.20 9.24 10.63
C ILE A 13 2.57 9.02 11.29
N ILE A 14 3.18 10.05 11.85
CA ILE A 14 4.47 9.95 12.56
C ILE A 14 4.35 8.97 13.73
N TYR A 15 3.26 9.05 14.52
CA TYR A 15 3.00 8.10 15.59
C TYR A 15 2.97 6.65 15.09
N ASN A 16 2.22 6.36 14.01
CA ASN A 16 2.16 5.02 13.43
C ASN A 16 3.54 4.54 12.93
N GLN A 17 4.32 5.42 12.28
CA GLN A 17 5.67 5.09 11.80
C GLN A 17 6.61 4.72 12.95
N LEU A 18 6.52 5.42 14.09
CA LEU A 18 7.37 5.13 15.25
C LEU A 18 6.89 3.92 16.03
N VAL A 19 5.60 3.85 16.34
CA VAL A 19 5.04 2.82 17.26
C VAL A 19 4.79 1.49 16.55
N CYS A 20 4.39 1.51 15.29
CA CYS A 20 4.16 0.29 14.51
C CYS A 20 5.32 0.04 13.54
N GLY A 21 5.79 1.06 12.82
CA GLY A 21 6.82 0.91 11.80
C GLY A 21 8.15 0.39 12.37
N ILE A 22 8.64 0.90 13.50
CA ILE A 22 9.91 0.44 14.09
C ILE A 22 9.82 -1.03 14.54
N PRO A 23 8.85 -1.46 15.38
CA PRO A 23 8.75 -2.87 15.77
C PRO A 23 8.56 -3.81 14.57
N MET A 24 7.73 -3.43 13.60
CA MET A 24 7.55 -4.24 12.40
C MET A 24 8.82 -4.32 11.54
N SER A 25 9.65 -3.27 11.52
CA SER A 25 10.95 -3.30 10.83
C SER A 25 11.93 -4.27 11.50
N VAL A 26 11.91 -4.36 12.84
CA VAL A 26 12.70 -5.35 13.60
C VAL A 26 12.20 -6.77 13.33
N LEU A 27 10.89 -6.98 13.34
CA LEU A 27 10.29 -8.28 12.99
C LEU A 27 10.63 -8.68 11.55
N PHE A 28 10.55 -7.73 10.61
CA PHE A 28 10.93 -7.95 9.23
C PHE A 28 12.41 -8.35 9.10
N TYR A 29 13.32 -7.66 9.80
CA TYR A 29 14.74 -8.04 9.85
C TYR A 29 14.93 -9.50 10.30
N HIS A 30 14.26 -9.91 11.37
CA HIS A 30 14.32 -11.31 11.84
C HIS A 30 13.71 -12.29 10.83
N ALA A 31 12.62 -11.93 10.18
CA ALA A 31 11.98 -12.77 9.17
C ALA A 31 12.88 -12.98 7.94
N VAL A 32 13.48 -11.91 7.40
CA VAL A 32 14.35 -12.02 6.21
C VAL A 32 15.69 -12.69 6.53
N THR A 33 16.23 -12.51 7.73
CA THR A 33 17.44 -13.23 8.17
C THR A 33 17.16 -14.72 8.36
N TRP A 34 16.05 -15.08 9.02
CA TRP A 34 15.60 -16.47 9.13
C TRP A 34 15.38 -17.12 7.76
N ARG A 35 14.82 -16.37 6.80
CA ARG A 35 14.58 -16.85 5.44
C ARG A 35 15.87 -17.09 4.65
N GLY A 36 16.99 -16.50 5.06
CA GLY A 36 18.27 -16.57 4.35
C GLY A 36 18.43 -15.51 3.26
N CYS A 37 17.92 -14.29 3.48
CA CYS A 37 18.13 -13.15 2.58
C CYS A 37 19.64 -12.90 2.36
N ASP A 38 20.09 -12.99 1.11
CA ASP A 38 21.46 -12.62 0.74
C ASP A 38 21.61 -11.09 0.73
N THR A 39 22.75 -10.64 1.25
CA THR A 39 23.17 -9.24 1.34
C THR A 39 24.56 -8.99 0.76
N LYS A 40 25.28 -10.06 0.38
CA LYS A 40 26.69 -10.00 -0.03
C LYS A 40 26.82 -10.01 -1.55
N ASN A 41 26.08 -10.87 -2.24
CA ASN A 41 26.22 -11.05 -3.68
C ASN A 41 25.06 -10.39 -4.40
N VAL A 42 25.38 -9.37 -5.20
CA VAL A 42 24.36 -8.70 -6.02
C VAL A 42 23.72 -9.73 -6.96
N PRO A 43 22.38 -9.86 -6.94
CA PRO A 43 21.70 -10.85 -7.76
C PRO A 43 21.78 -10.47 -9.24
N ALA A 44 21.71 -11.47 -10.11
CA ALA A 44 21.56 -11.23 -11.54
C ALA A 44 20.33 -10.35 -11.80
N PHE A 45 20.41 -9.47 -12.80
CA PHE A 45 19.32 -8.56 -13.15
C PHE A 45 17.99 -9.31 -13.41
N SER A 46 18.05 -10.46 -14.08
CA SER A 46 16.87 -11.32 -14.31
C SER A 46 16.21 -11.79 -13.00
N ARG A 47 17.00 -12.08 -11.96
CA ARG A 47 16.48 -12.46 -10.64
C ARG A 47 15.78 -11.29 -9.96
N ILE A 48 16.30 -10.07 -10.09
CA ILE A 48 15.66 -8.85 -9.57
C ILE A 48 14.29 -8.67 -10.23
N ILE A 49 14.22 -8.75 -11.56
CA ILE A 49 12.96 -8.60 -12.29
C ILE A 49 11.95 -9.68 -11.93
N LEU A 50 12.38 -10.95 -11.86
CA LEU A 50 11.50 -12.06 -11.50
C LEU A 50 10.93 -11.90 -10.09
N ASP A 51 11.78 -11.55 -9.12
CA ASP A 51 11.35 -11.28 -7.76
C ASP A 51 10.35 -10.12 -7.71
N LEU A 52 10.62 -9.00 -8.39
CA LEU A 52 9.69 -7.86 -8.41
C LEU A 52 8.31 -8.24 -8.96
N VAL A 53 8.25 -9.04 -10.02
CA VAL A 53 6.96 -9.52 -10.57
C VAL A 53 6.19 -10.32 -9.52
N PHE A 54 6.82 -11.29 -8.87
CA PHE A 54 6.15 -12.10 -7.84
C PHE A 54 5.83 -11.32 -6.58
N ILE A 55 6.67 -10.36 -6.18
CA ILE A 55 6.41 -9.47 -5.05
C ILE A 55 5.15 -8.64 -5.32
N VAL A 56 5.01 -8.04 -6.50
CA VAL A 56 3.81 -7.28 -6.89
C VAL A 56 2.56 -8.16 -6.83
N LEU A 57 2.64 -9.40 -7.33
CA LEU A 57 1.50 -10.32 -7.29
C LEU A 57 1.11 -10.71 -5.86
N LEU A 58 2.09 -11.00 -5.00
CA LEU A 58 1.83 -11.35 -3.61
C LEU A 58 1.26 -10.17 -2.83
N GLU A 59 1.80 -8.98 -3.06
CA GLU A 59 1.30 -7.75 -2.44
C GLU A 59 -0.12 -7.42 -2.90
N GLU A 60 -0.41 -7.47 -4.21
CA GLU A 60 -1.73 -7.21 -4.77
C GLU A 60 -2.79 -8.18 -4.20
N ILE A 61 -2.46 -9.47 -4.07
CA ILE A 61 -3.36 -10.47 -3.48
C ILE A 61 -3.60 -10.18 -1.99
N ALA A 62 -2.53 -9.99 -1.21
CA ALA A 62 -2.62 -9.76 0.23
C ALA A 62 -3.37 -8.45 0.55
N PHE A 63 -2.99 -7.37 -0.13
CA PHE A 63 -3.62 -6.07 0.02
C PHE A 63 -5.10 -6.12 -0.34
N TYR A 64 -5.47 -6.70 -1.50
CA TYR A 64 -6.86 -6.77 -1.93
C TYR A 64 -7.77 -7.42 -0.87
N TYR A 65 -7.39 -8.60 -0.37
CA TYR A 65 -8.23 -9.32 0.58
C TYR A 65 -8.28 -8.65 1.96
N LEU A 66 -7.16 -8.12 2.45
CA LEU A 66 -7.14 -7.39 3.72
C LEU A 66 -7.92 -6.09 3.62
N HIS A 67 -7.71 -5.33 2.56
CA HIS A 67 -8.43 -4.09 2.34
C HIS A 67 -9.94 -4.33 2.24
N ARG A 68 -10.37 -5.29 1.42
CA ARG A 68 -11.78 -5.67 1.32
C ARG A 68 -12.37 -6.18 2.65
N PHE A 69 -11.59 -6.90 3.45
CA PHE A 69 -12.00 -7.32 4.79
C PHE A 69 -12.21 -6.13 5.74
N PHE A 70 -11.34 -5.11 5.67
CA PHE A 70 -11.46 -3.89 6.48
C PHE A 70 -12.66 -3.02 6.09
N HIS A 71 -13.23 -3.22 4.90
CA HIS A 71 -14.51 -2.64 4.48
C HIS A 71 -15.75 -3.37 5.02
N THR A 72 -15.60 -4.44 5.80
CA THR A 72 -16.74 -5.02 6.51
C THR A 72 -17.31 -4.02 7.53
N PRO A 73 -18.62 -4.00 7.82
CA PRO A 73 -19.26 -2.92 8.58
C PRO A 73 -18.63 -2.62 9.94
N PHE A 74 -18.16 -3.66 10.64
CA PHE A 74 -17.51 -3.52 11.94
C PHE A 74 -16.12 -2.89 11.82
N LEU A 75 -15.26 -3.45 10.97
CA LEU A 75 -13.88 -2.97 10.82
C LEU A 75 -13.86 -1.60 10.14
N PHE A 76 -14.77 -1.34 9.21
CA PHE A 76 -14.88 -0.04 8.57
C PHE A 76 -15.15 1.04 9.61
N ARG A 77 -16.21 0.86 10.41
CA ARG A 77 -16.64 1.87 11.39
C ARG A 77 -15.57 2.20 12.43
N HIS A 78 -14.82 1.21 12.90
CA HIS A 78 -13.90 1.37 14.03
C HIS A 78 -12.43 1.54 13.64
N ILE A 79 -12.04 1.09 12.45
CA ILE A 79 -10.64 1.04 12.04
C ILE A 79 -10.47 1.80 10.71
N HIS A 80 -11.12 1.33 9.64
CA HIS A 80 -10.82 1.81 8.29
C HIS A 80 -11.39 3.20 7.97
N LYS A 81 -12.40 3.67 8.72
CA LYS A 81 -12.99 5.00 8.55
C LYS A 81 -11.96 6.15 8.67
N VAL A 82 -10.88 5.94 9.42
CA VAL A 82 -9.80 6.94 9.56
C VAL A 82 -9.07 7.15 8.23
N HIS A 83 -8.85 6.09 7.47
CA HIS A 83 -8.26 6.17 6.13
C HIS A 83 -9.19 6.90 5.15
N HIS A 84 -10.49 6.58 5.19
CA HIS A 84 -11.55 7.22 4.40
C HIS A 84 -11.97 8.62 4.90
N LYS A 85 -11.14 9.28 5.71
CA LYS A 85 -11.43 10.63 6.19
C LYS A 85 -11.50 11.64 5.04
N TRP A 86 -10.70 11.46 4.00
CA TRP A 86 -10.59 12.38 2.87
C TRP A 86 -11.11 11.71 1.61
N GLU A 87 -12.21 12.21 1.05
CA GLU A 87 -12.77 11.72 -0.22
C GLU A 87 -11.79 11.94 -1.40
N THR A 88 -11.04 13.03 -1.35
CA THR A 88 -9.95 13.36 -2.29
C THR A 88 -8.66 13.55 -1.48
N PRO A 89 -7.92 12.46 -1.19
CA PRO A 89 -6.69 12.54 -0.43
C PRO A 89 -5.62 13.34 -1.18
N ILE A 90 -4.65 13.83 -0.41
CA ILE A 90 -3.38 14.34 -0.96
C ILE A 90 -2.22 13.44 -0.50
N ALA A 91 -1.08 13.49 -1.20
CA ALA A 91 0.02 12.55 -0.99
C ALA A 91 0.47 12.44 0.47
N ILE A 92 0.50 13.55 1.23
CA ILE A 92 0.90 13.53 2.65
C ILE A 92 -0.07 12.73 3.53
N THR A 93 -1.33 12.60 3.13
CA THR A 93 -2.37 11.86 3.86
C THR A 93 -2.41 10.38 3.50
N ALA A 94 -1.61 9.91 2.55
CA ALA A 94 -1.59 8.51 2.12
C ALA A 94 -1.29 7.51 3.25
N GLY A 95 -0.55 7.95 4.27
CA GLY A 95 -0.25 7.14 5.46
C GLY A 95 -1.30 7.22 6.58
N LEU A 96 -2.34 8.06 6.45
CA LEU A 96 -3.32 8.29 7.51
C LEU A 96 -4.23 7.06 7.64
N CYS A 97 -4.09 6.34 8.75
CA CYS A 97 -4.87 5.16 9.05
C CYS A 97 -4.84 4.84 10.55
N HIS A 98 -5.68 3.90 10.98
CA HIS A 98 -5.62 3.34 12.32
C HIS A 98 -4.35 2.46 12.48
N PRO A 99 -3.69 2.39 13.65
CA PRO A 99 -2.46 1.59 13.85
C PRO A 99 -2.57 0.12 13.40
N ILE A 100 -3.71 -0.52 13.67
CA ILE A 100 -3.97 -1.91 13.22
C ILE A 100 -3.99 -2.03 11.69
N GLU A 101 -4.62 -1.07 11.02
CA GLU A 101 -4.61 -1.01 9.56
C GLU A 101 -3.22 -0.71 9.01
N HIS A 102 -2.45 0.14 9.69
CA HIS A 102 -1.07 0.40 9.31
C HIS A 102 -0.23 -0.89 9.29
N VAL A 103 -0.38 -1.74 10.31
CA VAL A 103 0.31 -3.03 10.36
C VAL A 103 -0.20 -3.99 9.30
N LEU A 104 -1.52 -4.15 9.18
CA LEU A 104 -2.11 -5.22 8.35
C LEU A 104 -2.27 -4.85 6.88
N CYS A 105 -2.63 -3.62 6.54
CA CYS A 105 -2.83 -3.20 5.15
C CYS A 105 -1.59 -2.50 4.58
N ASN A 106 -0.82 -1.73 5.36
CA ASN A 106 0.31 -0.97 4.80
C ASN A 106 1.65 -1.70 4.90
N ILE A 107 1.94 -2.36 6.03
CA ILE A 107 3.26 -2.99 6.26
C ILE A 107 3.27 -4.46 5.83
N PHE A 108 2.27 -5.25 6.23
CA PHE A 108 2.26 -6.68 5.95
C PHE A 108 2.29 -7.02 4.45
N PRO A 109 1.44 -6.41 3.57
CA PRO A 109 1.42 -6.77 2.15
C PRO A 109 2.74 -6.41 1.44
N ILE A 110 3.33 -5.25 1.73
CA ILE A 110 4.58 -4.81 1.10
C ILE A 110 5.79 -5.66 1.54
N THR A 111 5.76 -6.23 2.75
CA THR A 111 6.85 -7.06 3.29
C THR A 111 6.69 -8.55 2.99
N LEU A 112 5.47 -9.01 2.66
CA LEU A 112 5.16 -10.41 2.41
C LEU A 112 6.01 -11.01 1.28
N GLY A 113 6.05 -10.34 0.12
CA GLY A 113 6.78 -10.80 -1.05
C GLY A 113 8.27 -11.07 -0.78
N PRO A 114 9.02 -10.07 -0.29
CA PRO A 114 10.43 -10.24 0.06
C PRO A 114 10.70 -11.39 1.05
N VAL A 115 9.86 -11.54 2.08
CA VAL A 115 9.98 -12.62 3.07
C VAL A 115 9.68 -13.99 2.45
N VAL A 116 8.63 -14.13 1.65
CA VAL A 116 8.26 -15.42 1.04
C VAL A 116 9.35 -15.88 0.05
N LEU A 117 9.84 -14.96 -0.78
CA LEU A 117 10.82 -15.27 -1.82
C LEU A 117 12.26 -15.36 -1.32
N GLY A 118 12.55 -14.87 -0.10
CA GLY A 118 13.91 -14.69 0.38
C GLY A 118 14.71 -13.74 -0.51
N SER A 119 14.04 -12.68 -0.98
CA SER A 119 14.61 -11.75 -1.96
C SER A 119 15.85 -11.06 -1.40
N HIS A 120 16.81 -10.78 -2.28
CA HIS A 120 18.01 -10.02 -1.93
C HIS A 120 17.64 -8.62 -1.42
N LEU A 121 18.47 -8.04 -0.55
CA LEU A 121 18.25 -6.73 0.06
C LEU A 121 18.03 -5.61 -0.97
N ILE A 122 18.82 -5.58 -2.04
CA ILE A 122 18.69 -4.60 -3.14
C ILE A 122 17.29 -4.67 -3.78
N THR A 123 16.80 -5.88 -4.09
CA THR A 123 15.46 -6.05 -4.67
C THR A 123 14.38 -5.57 -3.71
N THR A 124 14.55 -5.89 -2.41
CA THR A 124 13.63 -5.48 -1.35
C THR A 124 13.56 -3.95 -1.22
N TRP A 125 14.70 -3.25 -1.22
CA TRP A 125 14.74 -1.79 -1.15
C TRP A 125 14.17 -1.14 -2.41
N LEU A 126 14.52 -1.66 -3.59
CA LEU A 126 13.95 -1.20 -4.85
C LEU A 126 12.41 -1.33 -4.81
N TRP A 127 11.90 -2.47 -4.34
CA TRP A 127 10.48 -2.68 -4.14
C TRP A 127 9.85 -1.67 -3.18
N PHE A 128 10.43 -1.44 -2.00
CA PHE A 128 9.89 -0.46 -1.06
C PHE A 128 9.82 0.96 -1.63
N CYS A 129 10.82 1.36 -2.44
CA CYS A 129 10.76 2.63 -3.17
C CYS A 129 9.61 2.67 -4.17
N ILE A 130 9.44 1.61 -4.97
CA ILE A 130 8.35 1.51 -5.96
C ILE A 130 6.99 1.54 -5.27
N ALA A 131 6.78 0.72 -4.24
CA ALA A 131 5.52 0.65 -3.49
C ALA A 131 5.18 1.99 -2.85
N THR A 132 6.14 2.61 -2.14
CA THR A 132 5.93 3.91 -1.48
C THR A 132 5.60 5.00 -2.51
N LEU A 133 6.35 5.07 -3.61
CA LEU A 133 6.09 6.06 -4.66
C LEU A 133 4.71 5.84 -5.31
N SER A 134 4.35 4.59 -5.58
CA SER A 134 3.04 4.24 -6.13
C SER A 134 1.91 4.70 -5.21
N THR A 135 1.99 4.41 -3.91
CA THR A 135 1.01 4.86 -2.92
C THR A 135 0.90 6.39 -2.86
N LEU A 136 2.04 7.10 -2.88
CA LEU A 136 2.04 8.56 -2.88
C LEU A 136 1.39 9.13 -4.15
N VAL A 137 1.67 8.56 -5.32
CA VAL A 137 1.08 8.98 -6.60
C VAL A 137 -0.43 8.73 -6.60
N LEU A 138 -0.89 7.58 -6.13
CA LEU A 138 -2.31 7.23 -6.04
C LEU A 138 -3.12 8.22 -5.19
N HIS A 139 -2.51 8.78 -4.15
CA HIS A 139 -3.15 9.78 -3.28
C HIS A 139 -2.80 11.22 -3.66
N SER A 140 -2.09 11.45 -4.78
CA SER A 140 -1.58 12.80 -5.09
C SER A 140 -2.59 13.67 -5.86
N GLY A 141 -3.65 13.07 -6.41
CA GLY A 141 -4.53 13.71 -7.38
C GLY A 141 -3.89 13.96 -8.76
N PHE A 142 -2.63 13.55 -8.96
CA PHE A 142 -1.93 13.68 -10.24
C PHE A 142 -1.93 12.37 -11.03
N ARG A 143 -1.89 12.51 -12.35
CA ARG A 143 -1.65 11.42 -13.31
C ARG A 143 -0.17 11.44 -13.69
N ILE A 144 0.66 10.63 -13.04
CA ILE A 144 2.11 10.60 -13.25
C ILE A 144 2.52 9.23 -13.84
N LEU A 145 3.38 9.24 -14.86
CA LEU A 145 4.10 8.05 -15.38
C LEU A 145 3.25 6.79 -15.66
N ARG A 146 2.01 6.92 -16.14
CA ARG A 146 1.08 5.78 -16.40
C ARG A 146 0.88 4.85 -15.19
N PHE A 147 1.19 5.28 -13.96
CA PHE A 147 0.80 4.59 -12.74
C PHE A 147 -0.73 4.46 -12.67
N PRO A 148 -1.28 3.53 -11.87
CA PRO A 148 -2.73 3.40 -11.75
C PRO A 148 -3.34 4.76 -11.40
N GLU A 149 -4.44 5.11 -12.06
CA GLU A 149 -4.96 6.48 -12.01
C GLU A 149 -5.40 6.80 -10.58
N SER A 150 -4.91 7.90 -10.00
CA SER A 150 -5.32 8.38 -8.67
C SER A 150 -6.84 8.49 -8.55
N GLU A 151 -7.51 8.87 -9.63
CA GLU A 151 -8.98 8.92 -9.72
C GLU A 151 -9.69 7.57 -9.46
N VAL A 152 -9.04 6.44 -9.74
CA VAL A 152 -9.59 5.11 -9.42
C VAL A 152 -9.61 4.89 -7.90
N HIS A 153 -8.59 5.39 -7.20
CA HIS A 153 -8.49 5.34 -5.75
C HIS A 153 -9.37 6.40 -5.09
N ASP A 154 -9.48 7.61 -5.65
CA ASP A 154 -10.44 8.61 -5.18
C ASP A 154 -11.88 8.07 -5.29
N LEU A 155 -12.21 7.36 -6.38
CA LEU A 155 -13.50 6.71 -6.54
C LEU A 155 -13.73 5.63 -5.46
N HIS A 156 -12.67 4.96 -5.01
CA HIS A 156 -12.73 4.04 -3.87
C HIS A 156 -13.10 4.76 -2.56
N HIS A 157 -12.43 5.89 -2.27
CA HIS A 157 -12.75 6.75 -1.10
C HIS A 157 -14.18 7.31 -1.13
N ILE A 158 -14.79 7.45 -2.31
CA ILE A 158 -16.17 7.92 -2.44
C ILE A 158 -17.18 6.77 -2.31
N LYS A 159 -16.91 5.61 -2.95
CA LYS A 159 -17.87 4.51 -3.08
C LYS A 159 -17.75 3.42 -2.02
N HIS A 160 -16.59 3.29 -1.38
CA HIS A 160 -16.28 2.30 -0.33
C HIS A 160 -16.54 0.82 -0.70
N SER A 161 -16.82 0.50 -1.96
CA SER A 161 -17.31 -0.83 -2.37
C SER A 161 -16.66 -1.39 -3.64
N LYS A 162 -15.74 -0.62 -4.24
CA LYS A 162 -15.08 -0.87 -5.52
C LYS A 162 -13.60 -0.53 -5.41
N ASN A 163 -12.75 -1.07 -6.29
CA ASN A 163 -11.32 -0.75 -6.41
C ASN A 163 -10.53 -0.96 -5.10
N TYR A 164 -10.47 -2.19 -4.61
CA TYR A 164 -9.73 -2.52 -3.37
C TYR A 164 -8.25 -2.81 -3.59
N GLY A 165 -7.84 -3.24 -4.77
CA GLY A 165 -6.47 -3.60 -5.12
C GLY A 165 -5.63 -2.38 -5.49
N ASN A 166 -4.31 -2.53 -5.44
CA ASN A 166 -3.37 -1.47 -5.80
C ASN A 166 -3.11 -1.42 -7.31
N VAL A 167 -3.02 -2.59 -7.94
CA VAL A 167 -2.86 -2.74 -9.40
C VAL A 167 -4.21 -2.92 -10.08
N GLY A 168 -5.21 -3.45 -9.36
CA GLY A 168 -6.56 -3.71 -9.87
C GLY A 168 -6.68 -5.04 -10.62
N LEU A 169 -5.69 -5.93 -10.51
CA LEU A 169 -5.76 -7.29 -11.03
C LEU A 169 -6.83 -8.07 -10.28
N MET A 170 -6.81 -7.98 -8.95
CA MET A 170 -7.77 -8.68 -8.11
C MET A 170 -9.18 -8.07 -8.21
N ASP A 171 -9.26 -6.76 -8.44
CA ASP A 171 -10.54 -6.11 -8.73
C ASP A 171 -11.17 -6.58 -10.04
N ARG A 172 -10.36 -6.78 -11.10
CA ARG A 172 -10.85 -7.37 -12.35
C ARG A 172 -11.31 -8.80 -12.15
N LEU A 173 -10.52 -9.60 -11.42
CA LEU A 173 -10.84 -11.00 -11.12
C LEU A 173 -12.16 -11.14 -10.34
N HIS A 174 -12.43 -10.24 -9.40
CA HIS A 174 -13.62 -10.29 -8.53
C HIS A 174 -14.77 -9.39 -8.99
N GLY A 175 -14.65 -8.69 -10.14
CA GLY A 175 -15.68 -7.78 -10.63
C GLY A 175 -15.89 -6.53 -9.75
N THR A 176 -14.87 -6.11 -9.01
CA THR A 176 -14.89 -4.90 -8.17
C THR A 176 -14.20 -3.69 -8.81
N ILE A 177 -13.70 -3.82 -10.04
CA ILE A 177 -13.10 -2.71 -10.79
C ILE A 177 -14.17 -1.70 -11.28
N GLU A 178 -13.91 -0.42 -11.10
CA GLU A 178 -14.69 0.67 -11.66
C GLU A 178 -13.78 1.83 -12.05
N PHE A 179 -13.98 2.36 -13.25
CA PHE A 179 -13.23 3.51 -13.76
C PHE A 179 -14.03 4.80 -13.60
N PRO A 180 -13.35 5.93 -13.30
CA PRO A 180 -13.99 7.24 -13.30
C PRO A 180 -14.60 7.53 -14.69
N LYS A 181 -15.77 8.18 -14.70
CA LYS A 181 -16.36 8.65 -15.96
C LYS A 181 -15.47 9.76 -16.52
N ARG A 182 -14.79 9.52 -17.65
CA ARG A 182 -14.00 10.55 -18.33
C ARG A 182 -14.88 11.78 -18.58
N ILE A 183 -14.50 12.91 -18.00
CA ILE A 183 -14.95 14.20 -18.51
C ILE A 183 -14.29 14.33 -19.89
N ARG A 184 -15.09 14.30 -20.95
CA ARG A 184 -14.61 14.70 -22.28
C ARG A 184 -14.27 16.18 -22.17
N THR A 185 -13.00 16.50 -22.00
CA THR A 185 -12.45 17.83 -22.28
C THR A 185 -12.20 17.94 -23.77
#